data_AF-A0A9J7N9J1-F1
#
_entry.id   AF-A0A9J7N9J1-F1
#
_cell.length_a   1.000
_cell.length_b   1.000
_cell.length_c   1.000
_cell.angle_alpha   90.00
_cell.angle_beta   90.00
_cell.angle_gamma   90.00
#
_symmetry.space_group_name_H-M   'P 1'
#
loop_
_entity.id
_entity.type
_entity.pdbx_description
1 polymer ?
#
loop_
_entity_poly.entity_id
_entity_poly.type
_entity_poly.pdbx_seq_one_letter_code
_entity_poly.pdbx_strand_id
1 'polypeptide(L)'
;MSDSAHPAWIVVLLSLWCCWTVCSARPHRPNATNTEPTQIHLSYTGSPTSMVVTWSTLNNTASVVEYGQGDFHLRNSGISTLFVDGGKKHNAQYIHRVVLTGLKPGYRYIYRVGSDESWSDIYSFTAVQDDTNWSPRFAVYGDLGYENAQSVARLTKEVQRGMYDAILHVGDFAYDMNDKDGEVGDAFMSLIQPIAAYLPYMTCVGNHEIAYNFSHYINRFTMPGSHDKDMFYR
;
A
#
# COMPACT_ATOMS: atom_id res chain seq x y z
N MET A 1 3.37 -78.29 -24.57
CA MET A 1 3.95 -77.44 -25.62
C MET A 1 3.49 -76.03 -25.34
N SER A 2 4.43 -75.09 -25.42
CA SER A 2 4.43 -73.74 -24.85
C SER A 2 3.24 -72.86 -25.24
N ASP A 3 2.71 -72.11 -24.27
CA ASP A 3 2.08 -70.82 -24.55
C ASP A 3 2.83 -69.71 -23.82
N SER A 4 3.51 -68.89 -24.62
CA SER A 4 4.28 -67.71 -24.25
C SER A 4 3.35 -66.51 -24.06
N ALA A 5 3.36 -65.91 -22.87
CA ALA A 5 2.71 -64.63 -22.60
C ALA A 5 3.50 -63.49 -23.26
N HIS A 6 2.85 -62.74 -24.16
CA HIS A 6 3.35 -61.46 -24.68
C HIS A 6 2.97 -60.32 -23.72
N PRO A 7 3.85 -59.34 -23.45
CA PRO A 7 3.49 -58.16 -22.67
C PRO A 7 2.78 -57.11 -23.55
N ALA A 8 1.64 -56.62 -23.08
CA ALA A 8 0.94 -55.50 -23.67
C ALA A 8 1.64 -54.18 -23.31
N TRP A 9 2.05 -53.43 -24.32
CA TRP A 9 2.60 -52.08 -24.18
C TRP A 9 1.46 -51.09 -23.91
N ILE A 10 1.46 -50.48 -22.73
CA ILE A 10 0.59 -49.33 -22.41
C ILE A 10 1.18 -48.10 -23.09
N VAL A 11 0.50 -47.60 -24.11
CA VAL A 11 0.76 -46.27 -24.69
C VAL A 11 0.09 -45.24 -23.79
N VAL A 12 0.89 -44.51 -23.00
CA VAL A 12 0.42 -43.35 -22.26
C VAL A 12 0.37 -42.16 -23.22
N LEU A 13 -0.83 -41.81 -23.67
CA LEU A 13 -1.10 -40.57 -24.39
C LEU A 13 -1.06 -39.40 -23.39
N LEU A 14 0.06 -38.69 -23.35
CA LEU A 14 0.16 -37.39 -22.68
C LEU A 14 -0.63 -36.36 -23.49
N SER A 15 -1.86 -36.09 -23.09
CA SER A 15 -2.63 -34.96 -23.60
C SER A 15 -2.01 -33.65 -23.09
N LEU A 16 -1.31 -32.95 -23.98
CA LEU A 16 -0.90 -31.56 -23.78
C LEU A 16 -2.15 -30.69 -23.68
N TRP A 17 -2.57 -30.38 -22.47
CA TRP A 17 -3.53 -29.32 -22.18
C TRP A 17 -2.79 -27.99 -22.35
N CYS A 18 -2.83 -27.46 -23.58
CA CYS A 18 -2.48 -26.08 -23.85
C CYS A 18 -3.56 -25.23 -23.16
N CYS A 19 -3.25 -24.74 -21.96
CA CYS A 19 -4.07 -23.75 -21.28
C CYS A 19 -3.90 -22.44 -22.08
N TRP A 20 -4.79 -22.23 -23.04
CA TRP A 20 -4.98 -20.92 -23.63
C TRP A 20 -5.50 -20.03 -22.50
N THR A 21 -4.61 -19.25 -21.91
CA THR A 21 -4.98 -18.05 -21.18
C THR A 21 -5.79 -17.21 -22.15
N VAL A 22 -7.11 -17.25 -22.00
CA VAL A 22 -7.96 -16.19 -22.49
C VAL A 22 -7.48 -14.95 -21.75
N CYS A 23 -6.66 -14.13 -22.41
CA CYS A 23 -6.54 -12.73 -22.08
C CYS A 23 -7.96 -12.17 -22.19
N SER A 24 -8.70 -12.19 -21.09
CA SER A 24 -9.90 -11.38 -20.96
C SER A 24 -9.42 -9.94 -21.09
N ALA A 25 -9.52 -9.38 -22.29
CA ALA A 25 -9.46 -7.95 -22.48
C ALA A 25 -10.43 -7.34 -21.46
N ARG A 26 -9.90 -6.53 -20.53
CA ARG A 26 -10.76 -5.79 -19.59
C ARG A 26 -11.79 -5.05 -20.45
N PRO A 27 -13.09 -5.19 -20.18
CA PRO A 27 -14.09 -4.44 -20.93
C PRO A 27 -13.73 -2.96 -20.82
N HIS A 28 -13.70 -2.29 -21.97
CA HIS A 28 -13.44 -0.86 -22.07
C HIS A 28 -14.52 -0.14 -21.25
N ARG A 29 -14.17 0.31 -20.03
CA ARG A 29 -15.08 1.06 -19.16
C ARG A 29 -15.33 2.42 -19.82
N PRO A 30 -16.54 2.71 -20.31
CA PRO A 30 -16.85 4.04 -20.80
C PRO A 30 -16.99 4.94 -19.57
N ASN A 31 -16.21 6.02 -19.53
CA ASN A 31 -15.97 6.94 -18.41
C ASN A 31 -15.18 6.34 -17.24
N ALA A 32 -13.85 6.22 -17.41
CA ALA A 32 -12.97 6.20 -16.26
C ALA A 32 -13.08 7.56 -15.55
N THR A 33 -13.82 7.60 -14.44
CA THR A 33 -13.88 8.76 -13.54
C THR A 33 -12.53 9.04 -12.88
N ASN A 34 -11.47 8.27 -13.18
CA ASN A 34 -10.14 8.37 -12.58
C ASN A 34 -10.16 8.47 -11.04
N THR A 35 -11.12 7.77 -10.44
CA THR A 35 -11.33 7.65 -8.98
C THR A 35 -10.71 6.36 -8.43
N GLU A 36 -9.89 5.66 -9.21
CA GLU A 36 -9.24 4.40 -8.81
C GLU A 36 -8.22 4.68 -7.70
N PRO A 37 -8.34 4.05 -6.52
CA PRO A 37 -7.38 4.23 -5.43
C PRO A 37 -5.99 3.69 -5.77
N THR A 38 -4.98 4.51 -5.53
CA THR A 38 -3.55 4.16 -5.70
C THR A 38 -2.74 4.68 -4.51
N GLN A 39 -1.45 4.35 -4.45
CA GLN A 39 -0.52 4.84 -3.43
C GLN A 39 -0.99 4.51 -2.00
N ILE A 40 -1.63 3.36 -1.84
CA ILE A 40 -2.25 2.94 -0.58
C ILE A 40 -1.15 2.63 0.44
N HIS A 41 -1.23 3.26 1.61
CA HIS A 41 -0.29 3.03 2.69
C HIS A 41 -0.94 3.20 4.07
N LEU A 42 -0.38 2.46 5.02
CA LEU A 42 -0.82 2.44 6.42
C LEU A 42 0.13 3.24 7.29
N SER A 43 -0.38 3.81 8.37
CA SER A 43 0.46 4.39 9.42
C SER A 43 -0.19 4.28 10.81
N TYR A 44 0.67 4.21 11.83
CA TYR A 44 0.22 4.21 13.21
C TYR A 44 -0.31 5.56 13.62
N THR A 45 -1.24 5.52 14.57
CA THR A 45 -1.87 6.69 15.20
C THR A 45 -1.27 7.05 16.56
N GLY A 46 -0.42 6.18 17.11
CA GLY A 46 0.02 6.23 18.51
C GLY A 46 -0.87 5.45 19.49
N SER A 47 -1.95 4.83 19.02
CA SER A 47 -2.80 3.94 19.81
C SER A 47 -2.84 2.54 19.19
N PRO A 48 -2.80 1.46 20.00
CA PRO A 48 -2.83 0.09 19.49
C PRO A 48 -4.20 -0.32 18.92
N THR A 49 -5.23 0.48 19.21
CA THR A 49 -6.60 0.24 18.75
C THR A 49 -6.98 1.05 17.50
N SER A 50 -6.00 1.71 16.87
CA SER A 50 -6.26 2.55 15.70
C SER A 50 -5.14 2.58 14.65
N MET A 51 -5.56 2.70 13.39
CA MET A 51 -4.71 2.70 12.20
C MET A 51 -5.19 3.78 11.24
N VAL A 52 -4.29 4.50 10.58
CA VAL A 52 -4.67 5.35 9.44
C VAL A 52 -4.43 4.60 8.15
N VAL A 53 -5.38 4.69 7.24
CA VAL A 53 -5.23 4.29 5.85
C VAL A 53 -5.26 5.53 4.98
N THR A 54 -4.23 5.71 4.16
CA THR A 54 -4.08 6.84 3.25
C THR A 54 -3.94 6.34 1.82
N TRP A 55 -4.57 7.02 0.86
CA TRP A 55 -4.44 6.72 -0.57
C TRP A 55 -4.66 7.97 -1.42
N SER A 56 -4.41 7.83 -2.72
CA SER A 56 -4.58 8.89 -3.72
C SER A 56 -5.55 8.50 -4.83
N THR A 57 -6.30 9.48 -5.32
CA THR A 57 -7.09 9.42 -6.56
C THR A 57 -6.87 10.68 -7.40
N LEU A 58 -7.12 10.62 -8.72
CA LEU A 58 -6.98 11.81 -9.58
C LEU A 58 -8.19 12.75 -9.47
N ASN A 59 -9.40 12.21 -9.23
CA ASN A 59 -10.62 12.98 -9.08
C ASN A 59 -11.24 12.79 -7.71
N ASN A 60 -11.86 13.85 -7.17
CA ASN A 60 -12.46 13.81 -5.85
C ASN A 60 -13.55 12.75 -5.75
N THR A 61 -13.57 12.04 -4.63
CA THR A 61 -14.55 11.01 -4.32
C THR A 61 -14.72 10.86 -2.81
N ALA A 62 -15.74 10.13 -2.37
CA ALA A 62 -15.90 9.75 -0.98
C ALA A 62 -14.67 8.97 -0.48
N SER A 63 -14.31 9.18 0.79
CA SER A 63 -13.15 8.52 1.41
C SER A 63 -13.64 7.43 2.34
N VAL A 64 -13.80 6.21 1.84
CA VAL A 64 -14.36 5.08 2.60
C VAL A 64 -13.37 3.94 2.72
N VAL A 65 -13.30 3.35 3.90
CA VAL A 65 -12.64 2.07 4.15
C VAL A 65 -13.66 1.07 4.64
N GLU A 66 -13.72 -0.08 3.97
CA GLU A 66 -14.44 -1.26 4.45
C GLU A 66 -13.42 -2.28 4.96
N TYR A 67 -13.65 -2.81 6.16
CA TYR A 67 -12.69 -3.66 6.84
C TYR A 67 -13.35 -4.63 7.81
N GLY A 68 -12.58 -5.62 8.26
CA GLY A 68 -13.01 -6.54 9.31
C GLY A 68 -12.14 -7.79 9.41
N GLN A 69 -12.50 -8.65 10.35
CA GLN A 69 -11.84 -9.93 10.59
C GLN A 69 -12.50 -11.00 9.73
N GLY A 70 -11.87 -11.35 8.60
CA GLY A 70 -12.37 -12.36 7.65
C GLY A 70 -13.45 -11.88 6.67
N ASP A 71 -14.22 -10.84 7.00
CA ASP A 71 -15.22 -10.22 6.13
C ASP A 71 -15.40 -8.71 6.42
N PHE A 72 -15.99 -7.96 5.49
CA PHE A 72 -16.20 -6.51 5.54
C PHE A 72 -17.49 -6.11 6.26
N HIS A 73 -17.48 -6.18 7.60
CA HIS A 73 -18.63 -5.78 8.43
C HIS A 73 -18.47 -4.41 9.11
N LEU A 74 -17.29 -3.79 8.98
CA LEU A 74 -17.01 -2.44 9.49
C LEU A 74 -16.79 -1.48 8.32
N ARG A 75 -17.20 -0.23 8.51
CA ARG A 75 -17.07 0.84 7.52
C ARG A 75 -16.76 2.16 8.22
N ASN A 76 -15.67 2.80 7.82
CA ASN A 76 -15.31 4.13 8.27
C ASN A 76 -15.21 5.09 7.09
N SER A 77 -15.61 6.33 7.32
CA SER A 77 -15.41 7.44 6.38
C SER A 77 -14.37 8.40 6.92
N GLY A 78 -13.70 9.12 6.02
CA GLY A 78 -12.71 10.13 6.39
C GLY A 78 -12.72 11.32 5.44
N ILE A 79 -11.57 11.96 5.30
CA ILE A 79 -11.42 13.22 4.58
C ILE A 79 -10.64 13.03 3.27
N SER A 80 -10.91 13.92 2.32
CA SER A 80 -10.10 14.08 1.11
C SER A 80 -9.60 15.52 1.02
N THR A 81 -8.33 15.70 0.66
CA THR A 81 -7.69 17.01 0.49
C THR A 81 -7.04 17.07 -0.89
N LEU A 82 -7.29 18.14 -1.63
CA LEU A 82 -6.59 18.41 -2.89
C LEU A 82 -5.14 18.78 -2.60
N PHE A 83 -4.21 17.98 -3.14
CA PHE A 83 -2.79 18.29 -3.19
C PHE A 83 -2.43 18.75 -4.59
N VAL A 84 -1.74 19.89 -4.68
CA VAL A 84 -1.24 20.47 -5.94
C VAL A 84 0.26 20.61 -5.84
N ASP A 85 0.99 20.03 -6.78
CA ASP A 85 2.43 20.13 -6.89
C ASP A 85 2.87 21.58 -7.19
N GLY A 86 4.04 21.96 -6.67
CA GLY A 86 4.62 23.29 -6.84
C GLY A 86 5.37 23.48 -8.17
N GLY A 87 5.45 22.43 -9.00
CA GLY A 87 6.04 22.45 -10.34
C GLY A 87 5.23 23.24 -11.35
N LYS A 88 5.76 23.37 -12.57
CA LYS A 88 5.18 24.19 -13.65
C LYS A 88 3.85 23.65 -14.14
N LYS A 89 3.67 22.32 -14.11
CA LYS A 89 2.43 21.68 -14.56
C LYS A 89 1.30 21.76 -13.53
N HIS A 90 1.60 22.05 -12.26
CA HIS A 90 0.64 22.01 -11.16
C HIS A 90 -0.17 20.70 -11.14
N ASN A 91 0.53 19.57 -11.30
CA ASN A 91 -0.10 18.26 -11.22
C ASN A 91 -0.82 18.14 -9.89
N ALA A 92 -2.05 17.62 -9.92
CA ALA A 92 -2.92 17.61 -8.76
C ALA A 92 -3.55 16.23 -8.55
N GLN A 93 -3.78 15.90 -7.28
CA GLN A 93 -4.42 14.66 -6.86
C GLN A 93 -5.15 14.86 -5.53
N TYR A 94 -6.09 13.97 -5.23
CA TYR A 94 -6.84 13.99 -3.99
C TYR A 94 -6.24 12.95 -3.04
N ILE A 95 -5.80 13.42 -1.87
CA ILE A 95 -5.27 12.54 -0.83
C ILE A 95 -6.36 12.27 0.19
N HIS A 96 -6.68 10.99 0.33
CA HIS A 96 -7.72 10.49 1.21
C HIS A 96 -7.10 9.93 2.48
N ARG A 97 -7.71 10.21 3.63
CA ARG A 97 -7.27 9.74 4.95
C ARG A 97 -8.45 9.24 5.75
N VAL A 98 -8.39 8.00 6.20
CA VAL A 98 -9.41 7.38 7.06
C VAL A 98 -8.74 6.78 8.29
N VAL A 99 -9.24 7.15 9.47
CA VAL A 99 -8.80 6.57 10.74
C VAL A 99 -9.73 5.41 11.09
N LEU A 100 -9.15 4.22 11.21
CA LEU A 100 -9.82 3.03 11.75
C LEU A 100 -9.64 3.05 13.27
N THR A 101 -10.72 2.86 14.00
CA THR A 101 -10.73 2.86 15.47
C THR A 101 -11.41 1.60 16.00
N GLY A 102 -11.22 1.30 17.29
CA GLY A 102 -11.80 0.12 17.92
C GLY A 102 -11.19 -1.20 17.41
N LEU A 103 -9.98 -1.15 16.86
CA LEU A 103 -9.24 -2.33 16.46
C LEU A 103 -8.85 -3.14 17.69
N LYS A 104 -8.91 -4.47 17.58
CA LYS A 104 -8.42 -5.38 18.62
C LYS A 104 -6.91 -5.57 18.43
N PRO A 105 -6.08 -5.24 19.44
CA PRO A 105 -4.63 -5.39 19.35
C PRO A 105 -4.18 -6.79 18.93
N GLY A 106 -3.22 -6.88 18.01
CA GLY A 106 -2.70 -8.15 17.48
C GLY A 106 -3.62 -8.93 16.54
N TYR A 107 -4.85 -8.44 16.26
CA TYR A 107 -5.73 -9.09 15.30
C TYR A 107 -5.43 -8.65 13.86
N ARG A 108 -5.58 -9.60 12.93
CA ARG A 108 -5.49 -9.36 11.49
C ARG A 108 -6.84 -8.89 10.95
N TYR A 109 -6.79 -7.86 10.11
CA TYR A 109 -7.93 -7.29 9.40
C TYR A 109 -7.68 -7.39 7.89
N ILE A 110 -8.73 -7.71 7.13
CA ILE A 110 -8.76 -7.42 5.69
C ILE A 110 -9.42 -6.05 5.49
N TYR A 111 -9.03 -5.34 4.44
CA TYR A 111 -9.61 -4.05 4.11
C TYR A 111 -9.57 -3.75 2.62
N ARG A 112 -10.44 -2.84 2.17
CA ARG A 112 -10.39 -2.18 0.87
C ARG A 112 -10.74 -0.70 1.04
N VAL A 113 -10.23 0.14 0.15
CA VAL A 113 -10.44 1.59 0.19
C VAL A 113 -11.11 2.07 -1.09
N GLY A 114 -11.80 3.21 -1.02
CA GLY A 114 -12.41 3.83 -2.19
C GLY A 114 -13.80 4.38 -1.89
N SER A 115 -14.72 4.15 -2.82
CA SER A 115 -16.07 4.68 -2.84
C SER A 115 -17.00 3.83 -3.73
N ASP A 116 -18.26 4.22 -3.82
CA ASP A 116 -19.23 3.52 -4.69
C ASP A 116 -18.84 3.61 -6.19
N GLU A 117 -17.99 4.58 -6.57
CA GLU A 117 -17.43 4.74 -7.90
C GLU A 117 -16.28 3.77 -8.22
N SER A 118 -15.34 3.57 -7.28
CA SER A 118 -14.34 2.51 -7.39
C SER A 118 -13.75 2.07 -6.06
N TRP A 119 -13.40 0.78 -5.99
CA TRP A 119 -12.78 0.12 -4.86
C TRP A 119 -11.40 -0.42 -5.25
N SER A 120 -10.46 -0.36 -4.32
CA SER A 120 -9.15 -1.00 -4.46
C SER A 120 -9.25 -2.53 -4.46
N ASP A 121 -8.12 -3.18 -4.76
CA ASP A 121 -7.90 -4.57 -4.37
C ASP A 121 -8.05 -4.75 -2.84
N ILE A 122 -8.16 -6.01 -2.41
CA ILE A 122 -8.25 -6.36 -0.98
C ILE A 122 -6.83 -6.48 -0.41
N TYR A 123 -6.59 -5.75 0.67
CA TYR A 123 -5.36 -5.77 1.44
C TYR A 123 -5.61 -6.30 2.84
N SER A 124 -4.55 -6.41 3.64
CA SER A 124 -4.66 -6.85 5.02
C SER A 124 -3.56 -6.26 5.88
N PHE A 125 -3.84 -6.02 7.16
CA PHE A 125 -2.86 -5.61 8.14
C PHE A 125 -3.12 -6.29 9.48
N THR A 126 -2.14 -6.24 10.39
CA THR A 126 -2.31 -6.65 11.78
C THR A 126 -2.27 -5.41 12.66
N ALA A 127 -3.25 -5.25 13.55
CA ALA A 127 -3.23 -4.14 14.52
C ALA A 127 -2.06 -4.31 15.49
N VAL A 128 -1.53 -3.19 16.01
CA VAL A 128 -0.42 -3.19 16.98
C VAL A 128 -0.75 -4.13 18.14
N GLN A 129 0.23 -4.85 18.63
CA GLN A 129 0.07 -5.66 19.83
C GLN A 129 0.33 -4.81 21.09
N ASP A 130 -0.47 -5.00 22.13
CA ASP A 130 -0.39 -4.26 23.40
C ASP A 130 0.08 -5.13 24.57
N ASP A 131 0.54 -6.36 24.28
CA ASP A 131 1.12 -7.25 25.28
C ASP A 131 2.50 -6.73 25.73
N THR A 132 2.72 -6.70 27.05
CA THR A 132 4.00 -6.37 27.69
C THR A 132 5.15 -7.28 27.30
N ASN A 133 4.87 -8.51 26.84
CA ASN A 133 5.88 -9.46 26.36
C ASN A 133 6.12 -9.40 24.85
N TRP A 134 5.42 -8.52 24.13
CA TRP A 134 5.59 -8.39 22.69
C TRP A 134 6.95 -7.78 22.35
N SER A 135 7.64 -8.40 21.39
CA SER A 135 8.90 -7.91 20.83
C SER A 135 8.69 -7.51 19.37
N PRO A 136 8.41 -6.22 19.08
CA PRO A 136 8.16 -5.77 17.72
C PRO A 136 9.42 -5.84 16.86
N ARG A 137 9.25 -6.23 15.60
CA ARG A 137 10.31 -6.31 14.59
C ARG A 137 10.13 -5.19 13.57
N PHE A 138 11.14 -4.36 13.44
CA PHE A 138 11.14 -3.26 12.50
C PHE A 138 12.16 -3.50 11.38
N ALA A 139 11.80 -3.11 10.16
CA ALA A 139 12.79 -2.82 9.14
C ALA A 139 13.03 -1.30 9.16
N VAL A 140 14.29 -0.90 9.27
CA VAL A 140 14.71 0.50 9.42
C VAL A 140 15.72 0.83 8.32
N TYR A 141 15.45 1.88 7.56
CA TYR A 141 16.33 2.34 6.47
C TYR A 141 16.05 3.81 6.12
N GLY A 142 17.01 4.47 5.48
CA GLY A 142 16.86 5.77 4.83
C GLY A 142 17.35 5.67 3.39
N ASP A 143 17.23 6.76 2.63
CA ASP A 143 17.92 6.94 1.35
C ASP A 143 17.57 5.85 0.30
N LEU A 144 16.30 5.42 0.26
CA LEU A 144 15.89 4.32 -0.62
C LEU A 144 16.02 4.71 -2.10
N GLY A 145 15.56 5.91 -2.45
CA GLY A 145 15.48 6.43 -3.80
C GLY A 145 14.44 5.70 -4.68
N TYR A 146 14.02 6.35 -5.77
CA TYR A 146 13.16 5.70 -6.77
C TYR A 146 13.96 4.89 -7.81
N GLU A 147 15.08 5.44 -8.33
CA GLU A 147 15.79 4.85 -9.48
C GLU A 147 16.58 3.58 -9.15
N ASN A 148 17.04 3.43 -7.90
CA ASN A 148 17.93 2.34 -7.47
C ASN A 148 17.36 1.50 -6.32
N ALA A 149 16.04 1.35 -6.27
CA ALA A 149 15.32 0.69 -5.19
C ALA A 149 15.45 -0.86 -5.19
N GLN A 150 16.67 -1.39 -5.32
CA GLN A 150 17.01 -2.82 -5.42
C GLN A 150 16.48 -3.62 -4.23
N SER A 151 16.39 -2.98 -3.07
CA SER A 151 15.91 -3.59 -1.81
C SER A 151 14.39 -3.81 -1.78
N VAL A 152 13.59 -3.12 -2.59
CA VAL A 152 12.10 -3.17 -2.53
C VAL A 152 11.58 -4.58 -2.80
N ALA A 153 12.15 -5.29 -3.78
CA ALA A 153 11.73 -6.65 -4.10
C ALA A 153 11.99 -7.63 -2.93
N ARG A 154 13.08 -7.43 -2.19
CA ARG A 154 13.41 -8.22 -1.00
C ARG A 154 12.48 -7.87 0.15
N LEU A 155 12.33 -6.57 0.46
CA LEU A 155 11.46 -6.08 1.53
C LEU A 155 10.02 -6.56 1.33
N THR A 156 9.49 -6.48 0.10
CA THR A 156 8.15 -6.98 -0.23
C THR A 156 7.98 -8.46 0.13
N LYS A 157 8.97 -9.31 -0.19
CA LYS A 157 8.92 -10.75 0.14
C LYS A 157 8.98 -10.99 1.65
N GLU A 158 9.79 -10.24 2.38
CA GLU A 158 9.93 -10.37 3.84
C GLU A 158 8.65 -9.93 4.56
N VAL A 159 8.04 -8.85 4.08
CA VAL A 159 6.74 -8.34 4.53
C VAL A 159 5.63 -9.35 4.31
N GLN A 160 5.56 -9.94 3.11
CA GLN A 160 4.57 -10.98 2.80
C GLN A 160 4.74 -12.23 3.66
N ARG A 161 5.95 -12.49 4.18
CA ARG A 161 6.25 -13.57 5.13
C ARG A 161 5.98 -13.19 6.59
N GLY A 162 5.52 -11.96 6.85
CA GLY A 162 5.27 -11.47 8.21
C GLY A 162 6.54 -11.32 9.04
N MET A 163 7.65 -10.91 8.42
CA MET A 163 8.93 -10.73 9.14
C MET A 163 9.00 -9.45 9.96
N TYR A 164 8.17 -8.45 9.66
CA TYR A 164 8.17 -7.14 10.28
C TYR A 164 6.77 -6.72 10.70
N ASP A 165 6.70 -5.93 11.76
CA ASP A 165 5.49 -5.33 12.31
C ASP A 165 5.33 -3.87 11.86
N ALA A 166 6.42 -3.18 11.51
CA ALA A 166 6.39 -1.86 10.87
C ALA A 166 7.68 -1.56 10.10
N ILE A 167 7.61 -0.56 9.20
CA ILE A 167 8.77 0.07 8.58
C ILE A 167 9.02 1.42 9.25
N LEU A 168 10.29 1.74 9.51
CA LEU A 168 10.75 3.10 9.80
C LEU A 168 11.64 3.58 8.64
N HIS A 169 11.11 4.46 7.78
CA HIS A 169 11.87 5.10 6.71
C HIS A 169 12.36 6.47 7.18
N VAL A 170 13.65 6.58 7.46
CA VAL A 170 14.27 7.72 8.13
C VAL A 170 14.83 8.76 7.16
N GLY A 171 13.97 9.29 6.28
CA GLY A 171 14.27 10.39 5.37
C GLY A 171 14.84 9.98 4.01
N ASP A 172 14.90 10.96 3.11
CA ASP A 172 15.41 10.85 1.75
C ASP A 172 14.70 9.74 0.96
N PHE A 173 13.40 9.93 0.75
CA PHE A 173 12.50 8.88 0.27
C PHE A 173 12.75 8.53 -1.20
N ALA A 174 12.29 9.40 -2.10
CA ALA A 174 12.50 9.27 -3.52
C ALA A 174 13.79 9.97 -3.97
N TYR A 175 14.59 10.47 -3.01
CA TYR A 175 15.30 11.75 -3.12
C TYR A 175 14.29 12.87 -3.35
N ASP A 176 14.24 13.48 -4.53
CA ASP A 176 13.38 14.65 -4.76
C ASP A 176 11.98 14.24 -5.24
N MET A 177 11.02 14.15 -4.31
CA MET A 177 9.62 13.77 -4.67
C MET A 177 8.93 14.78 -5.61
N ASN A 178 9.40 16.02 -5.64
CA ASN A 178 8.91 17.10 -6.50
C ASN A 178 9.42 17.01 -7.94
N ASP A 179 10.40 16.14 -8.22
CA ASP A 179 10.97 16.05 -9.55
C ASP A 179 9.94 15.63 -10.59
N LYS A 180 10.13 16.18 -11.81
CA LYS A 180 9.24 16.02 -12.95
C LYS A 180 7.79 16.41 -12.61
N ASP A 181 7.64 17.57 -11.96
CA ASP A 181 6.33 18.10 -11.54
C ASP A 181 5.56 17.10 -10.64
N GLY A 182 6.28 16.49 -9.69
CA GLY A 182 5.74 15.51 -8.74
C GLY A 182 5.58 14.07 -9.23
N GLU A 183 5.88 13.79 -10.51
CA GLU A 183 5.78 12.45 -11.09
C GLU A 183 6.72 11.44 -10.39
N VAL A 184 7.90 11.88 -9.92
CA VAL A 184 8.82 11.02 -9.16
C VAL A 184 8.22 10.60 -7.82
N GLY A 185 7.56 11.53 -7.11
CA GLY A 185 6.83 11.22 -5.88
C GLY A 185 5.71 10.21 -6.07
N ASP A 186 4.93 10.33 -7.15
CA ASP A 186 3.87 9.36 -7.49
C ASP A 186 4.43 7.97 -7.80
N ALA A 187 5.55 7.93 -8.53
CA ALA A 187 6.22 6.69 -8.87
C ALA A 187 6.81 6.00 -7.62
N PHE A 188 7.41 6.76 -6.71
CA PHE A 188 7.90 6.26 -5.43
C PHE A 188 6.77 5.70 -4.55
N MET A 189 5.65 6.43 -4.42
CA MET A 189 4.52 5.94 -3.63
C MET A 189 3.92 4.65 -4.22
N SER A 190 3.87 4.55 -5.55
CA SER A 190 3.45 3.33 -6.25
C SER A 190 4.43 2.17 -6.02
N LEU A 191 5.73 2.46 -6.00
CA LEU A 191 6.80 1.50 -5.74
C LEU A 191 6.71 0.90 -4.33
N ILE A 192 6.37 1.70 -3.31
CA ILE A 192 6.28 1.21 -1.92
C ILE A 192 4.91 0.62 -1.57
N GLN A 193 3.84 0.85 -2.34
CA GLN A 193 2.50 0.33 -2.05
C GLN A 193 2.46 -1.19 -1.77
N PRO A 194 3.17 -2.07 -2.50
CA PRO A 194 3.21 -3.51 -2.21
C PRO A 194 3.73 -3.87 -0.81
N ILE A 195 4.42 -2.93 -0.15
CA ILE A 195 4.89 -3.02 1.23
C ILE A 195 3.90 -2.27 2.14
N ALA A 196 3.70 -0.97 1.87
CA ALA A 196 3.02 -0.03 2.75
C ALA A 196 1.52 -0.29 2.88
N ALA A 197 0.88 -1.00 1.95
CA ALA A 197 -0.51 -1.43 2.07
C ALA A 197 -0.70 -2.61 3.03
N TYR A 198 0.37 -3.30 3.46
CA TYR A 198 0.29 -4.49 4.32
C TYR A 198 0.83 -4.27 5.73
N LEU A 199 1.68 -3.27 5.92
CA LEU A 199 2.15 -2.88 7.24
C LEU A 199 2.33 -1.36 7.34
N PRO A 200 2.32 -0.82 8.57
CA PRO A 200 2.51 0.61 8.82
C PRO A 200 3.89 1.08 8.36
N TYR A 201 3.88 2.11 7.52
CA TYR A 201 5.06 2.72 6.91
C TYR A 201 5.30 4.08 7.56
N MET A 202 6.09 4.07 8.62
CA MET A 202 6.37 5.25 9.42
C MET A 202 7.57 5.99 8.83
N THR A 203 7.52 7.32 8.86
CA THR A 203 8.48 8.17 8.15
C THR A 203 8.87 9.37 8.98
N CYS A 204 10.12 9.81 8.86
CA CYS A 204 10.51 11.18 9.18
C CYS A 204 11.23 11.79 7.97
N VAL A 205 11.23 13.12 7.85
CA VAL A 205 11.87 13.77 6.69
C VAL A 205 13.39 13.82 6.80
N GLY A 206 14.03 13.73 5.64
CA GLY A 206 15.42 14.11 5.39
C GLY A 206 15.51 15.47 4.72
N ASN A 207 16.69 15.78 4.16
CA ASN A 207 16.93 17.04 3.48
C ASN A 207 16.32 17.08 2.07
N HIS A 208 16.11 15.93 1.43
CA HIS A 208 15.52 15.89 0.09
C HIS A 208 14.00 16.15 0.08
N GLU A 209 13.34 16.13 1.25
CA GLU A 209 11.92 16.47 1.35
C GLU A 209 11.62 17.97 1.42
N ILE A 210 12.62 18.86 1.43
CA ILE A 210 12.46 20.30 1.72
C ILE A 210 11.61 21.07 0.69
N ALA A 211 11.51 20.55 -0.55
CA ALA A 211 10.88 21.24 -1.66
C ALA A 211 9.44 21.70 -1.32
N TYR A 212 9.14 22.94 -1.72
CA TYR A 212 7.84 23.58 -1.50
C TYR A 212 7.39 23.54 -0.03
N ASN A 213 8.32 23.77 0.90
CA ASN A 213 8.07 23.70 2.34
C ASN A 213 7.50 22.34 2.77
N PHE A 214 8.19 21.27 2.36
CA PHE A 214 7.82 19.89 2.67
C PHE A 214 6.43 19.46 2.20
N SER A 215 5.87 20.12 1.17
CA SER A 215 4.49 19.89 0.75
C SER A 215 4.22 18.43 0.35
N HIS A 216 5.16 17.76 -0.32
CA HIS A 216 5.01 16.35 -0.67
C HIS A 216 4.90 15.49 0.57
N TYR A 217 5.74 15.72 1.58
CA TYR A 217 5.68 14.96 2.81
C TYR A 217 4.36 15.19 3.57
N ILE A 218 4.04 16.46 3.82
CA ILE A 218 2.85 16.88 4.58
C ILE A 218 1.57 16.34 3.92
N ASN A 219 1.50 16.38 2.59
CA ASN A 219 0.30 15.97 1.88
C ASN A 219 0.24 14.47 1.59
N ARG A 220 1.36 13.74 1.50
CA ARG A 220 1.33 12.31 1.15
C ARG A 220 1.33 11.40 2.37
N PHE A 221 2.07 11.73 3.42
CA PHE A 221 2.21 10.87 4.59
C PHE A 221 1.28 11.31 5.73
N THR A 222 1.12 10.45 6.72
CA THR A 222 0.35 10.74 7.93
C THR A 222 1.06 10.09 9.11
N MET A 223 1.61 10.89 10.01
CA MET A 223 2.33 10.42 11.20
C MET A 223 1.56 10.77 12.48
N PRO A 224 1.77 10.07 13.60
CA PRO A 224 1.18 10.43 14.88
C PRO A 224 1.45 11.90 15.21
N GLY A 225 0.44 12.65 15.67
CA GLY A 225 0.63 14.06 16.04
C GLY A 225 0.85 15.04 14.87
N SER A 226 0.75 14.60 13.61
CA SER A 226 0.95 15.46 12.41
C SER A 226 -0.12 16.53 12.17
N HIS A 227 -1.02 16.78 13.13
CA HIS A 227 -2.08 17.78 13.03
C HIS A 227 -1.55 19.23 12.87
N ASP A 228 -0.31 19.49 13.27
CA ASP A 228 0.29 20.84 13.30
C ASP A 228 1.41 21.07 12.28
N LYS A 229 1.52 20.22 11.24
CA LYS A 229 2.66 20.21 10.29
C LYS A 229 4.02 19.98 10.97
N ASP A 230 4.00 19.47 12.20
CA ASP A 230 5.19 19.04 12.90
C ASP A 230 5.78 17.83 12.19
N MET A 231 7.07 17.95 11.86
CA MET A 231 7.83 16.94 11.11
C MET A 231 8.40 15.84 12.02
N PHE A 232 8.16 15.98 13.33
CA PHE A 232 8.56 15.06 14.38
C PHE A 232 7.33 14.57 15.12
N TYR A 233 7.32 13.28 15.45
CA TYR A 233 6.29 12.70 16.31
C TYR A 233 6.94 12.11 17.57
N ARG A 234 6.20 12.19 18.69
CA ARG A 234 6.65 11.81 20.04
C ARG A 234 5.89 10.60 20.54
#